data_AF-R6V627-F1
#
_entry.id   AF-R6V627-F1
#
_cell.length_a   1.000
_cell.length_b   1.000
_cell.length_c   1.000
_cell.angle_alpha   90.00
_cell.angle_beta   90.00
_cell.angle_gamma   90.00
#
_symmetry.space_group_name_H-M   'P 1'
#
loop_
_entity.id
_entity.type
_entity.pdbx_description
1 polymer ?
#
loop_
_entity_poly.entity_id
_entity_poly.type
_entity_poly.pdbx_seq_one_letter_code
_entity_poly.pdbx_strand_id
1 'polypeptide(L)'
;MNKNETFLFPKELSNTWHVTDIIYFSKDYTVCRVQNINSRLDYIMKVYSSRCFSKRKFEAVSNLTDRYFITPKTRLSIRHTEYIFFPAVETLKDILYHSGMSFHDILCLGINLIEAVQILSRNGIYEADISPNNIYRNAKGSFCLGDLPLEKSPIFGTPPFIAPEYMDIKSSRSSSTAASSTDTFTPGSFSIRSRKQDTRQEQFETSMQYSICSLLLALCKLQKYFCFEEIQNILTKGTSDSPSDRYTSLDELKHVFATLSSHEIPSNESLLLHRKNHPLFHTKTLPIPKNGHNIANYAVGILLIVSIICFIVVIHRYNHMYSASAPTNHISAAQRFTSVPSSPSAVEVDIQNHNLYSFSTAVENIDNAADVICLYAGNNHFSTLDNITELPHLQELYVNENRITDINGINACTSLTTAVLSCNDIRDISALSNLTSLDYLDLSGNRHLSQTEPLYDLDHLQILNISNTSVSKKQYRQLCKKLPACNIIY
;
A
#
# COMPACT_ATOMS: atom_id res chain seq x y z
N MET A 1 -33.07 10.46 15.79
CA MET A 1 -31.73 11.07 15.58
C MET A 1 -31.95 12.48 15.05
N ASN A 2 -31.40 13.49 15.72
CA ASN A 2 -31.51 14.91 15.35
C ASN A 2 -30.38 15.31 14.40
N LYS A 3 -30.64 16.28 13.51
CA LYS A 3 -29.81 16.71 12.36
C LYS A 3 -28.42 17.31 12.68
N ASN A 4 -27.97 17.27 13.94
CA ASN A 4 -26.66 17.79 14.36
C ASN A 4 -25.85 16.62 14.96
N GLU A 5 -24.94 16.05 14.17
CA GLU A 5 -24.21 14.81 14.46
C GLU A 5 -23.11 15.01 15.53
N THR A 6 -23.47 14.92 16.80
CA THR A 6 -22.52 14.69 17.90
C THR A 6 -22.62 13.24 18.35
N PHE A 7 -21.51 12.49 18.31
CA PHE A 7 -21.42 11.19 18.96
C PHE A 7 -21.61 11.37 20.48
N LEU A 8 -22.77 10.98 21.00
CA LEU A 8 -23.09 11.07 22.41
C LEU A 8 -22.64 9.80 23.12
N PHE A 9 -21.52 9.89 23.84
CA PHE A 9 -21.04 8.80 24.67
C PHE A 9 -21.95 8.60 25.89
N PRO A 10 -22.41 7.37 26.19
CA PRO A 10 -23.31 7.13 27.32
C PRO A 10 -22.68 7.54 28.66
N LYS A 11 -23.45 8.21 29.51
CA LYS A 11 -23.01 8.56 30.87
C LYS A 11 -22.64 7.31 31.67
N GLU A 12 -23.35 6.21 31.42
CA GLU A 12 -23.12 4.89 32.02
C GLU A 12 -21.71 4.36 31.75
N LEU A 13 -21.09 4.72 30.62
CA LEU A 13 -19.72 4.31 30.27
C LEU A 13 -18.66 5.33 30.69
N SER A 14 -19.05 6.60 30.86
CA SER A 14 -18.12 7.71 31.13
C SER A 14 -17.32 7.59 32.43
N ASN A 15 -17.78 6.77 33.39
CA ASN A 15 -17.05 6.51 34.63
C ASN A 15 -15.91 5.50 34.46
N THR A 16 -15.94 4.69 33.40
CA THR A 16 -14.95 3.62 33.17
C THR A 16 -14.10 3.88 31.94
N TRP A 17 -14.65 4.59 30.95
CA TRP A 17 -14.07 4.76 29.63
C TRP A 17 -14.03 6.24 29.27
N HIS A 18 -12.87 6.68 28.79
CA HIS A 18 -12.68 8.01 28.24
C HIS A 18 -12.44 7.91 26.74
N VAL A 19 -13.24 8.60 25.94
CA VAL A 19 -13.05 8.65 24.48
C VAL A 19 -11.90 9.62 24.18
N THR A 20 -10.82 9.10 23.63
CA THR A 20 -9.62 9.89 23.30
C THR A 20 -9.66 10.37 21.85
N ASP A 21 -10.20 9.56 20.93
CA ASP A 21 -10.26 9.90 19.52
C ASP A 21 -11.44 9.19 18.81
N ILE A 22 -11.98 9.79 17.75
CA ILE A 22 -13.00 9.18 16.88
C ILE A 22 -12.33 8.85 15.56
N ILE A 23 -12.05 7.57 15.34
CA ILE A 23 -11.33 7.06 14.18
C ILE A 23 -12.23 7.03 12.94
N TYR A 24 -13.48 6.59 13.13
CA TYR A 24 -14.46 6.48 12.05
C TYR A 24 -15.87 6.68 12.58
N PHE A 25 -16.70 7.38 11.83
CA PHE A 25 -18.09 7.63 12.17
C PHE A 25 -18.99 7.41 10.95
N SER A 26 -20.04 6.61 11.14
CA SER A 26 -21.09 6.40 10.15
C SER A 26 -22.44 6.18 10.83
N LYS A 27 -23.50 6.11 10.03
CA LYS A 27 -24.86 5.83 10.51
C LYS A 27 -25.02 4.45 11.16
N ASP A 28 -24.25 3.46 10.73
CA ASP A 28 -24.46 2.06 11.11
C ASP A 28 -23.49 1.60 12.20
N TYR A 29 -22.27 2.15 12.21
CA TYR A 29 -21.29 1.90 13.26
C TYR A 29 -20.31 3.08 13.43
N THR A 30 -19.70 3.15 14.61
CA THR A 30 -18.66 4.13 14.97
C THR A 30 -17.46 3.38 15.54
N VAL A 31 -16.25 3.83 15.23
CA VAL A 31 -15.00 3.32 15.79
C VAL A 31 -14.31 4.46 16.54
N CYS A 32 -14.05 4.26 17.82
CA CYS A 32 -13.37 5.22 18.68
C CYS A 32 -12.13 4.58 19.30
N ARG A 33 -11.10 5.40 19.53
CA ARG A 33 -10.07 5.08 20.51
C ARG A 33 -10.58 5.49 21.88
N VAL A 34 -10.50 4.60 22.84
CA VAL A 34 -10.92 4.84 24.22
C VAL A 34 -9.85 4.37 25.19
N GLN A 35 -9.73 5.05 26.32
CA GLN A 35 -8.85 4.65 27.40
C GLN A 35 -9.69 4.20 28.60
N ASN A 36 -9.31 3.08 29.20
CA ASN A 36 -9.89 2.68 30.48
C ASN A 36 -9.34 3.58 31.60
N ILE A 37 -10.22 4.23 32.35
CA ILE A 37 -9.83 5.22 33.37
C ILE A 37 -9.04 4.56 34.51
N ASN A 38 -9.39 3.33 34.88
CA ASN A 38 -8.78 2.63 36.01
C ASN A 38 -7.44 2.00 35.63
N SER A 39 -7.37 1.27 34.51
CA SER A 39 -6.14 0.57 34.11
C SER A 39 -5.20 1.43 33.27
N ARG A 40 -5.65 2.58 32.75
CA ARG A 40 -4.93 3.45 31.80
C ARG A 40 -4.55 2.76 30.48
N LEU A 41 -5.16 1.60 30.19
CA LEU A 41 -4.95 0.89 28.93
C LEU A 41 -5.86 1.43 27.83
N ASP A 42 -5.30 1.53 26.62
CA ASP A 42 -6.01 1.93 25.42
C ASP A 42 -6.73 0.75 24.75
N TYR A 43 -7.90 1.04 24.19
CA TYR A 43 -8.74 0.10 23.47
C TYR A 43 -9.31 0.75 22.21
N ILE A 44 -9.64 -0.08 21.23
CA ILE A 44 -10.50 0.28 20.11
C ILE A 44 -11.92 -0.14 20.47
N MET A 45 -12.83 0.84 20.55
CA MET A 45 -14.24 0.60 20.82
C MET A 45 -15.03 0.73 19.53
N LYS A 46 -15.66 -0.37 19.12
CA LYS A 46 -16.62 -0.40 18.02
C LYS A 46 -18.04 -0.35 18.56
N VAL A 47 -18.80 0.62 18.06
CA VAL A 47 -20.18 0.91 18.49
C VAL A 47 -21.12 0.55 17.37
N TYR A 48 -22.04 -0.37 17.62
CA TYR A 48 -23.00 -0.86 16.63
C TYR A 48 -24.43 -0.59 17.07
N SER A 49 -25.30 -0.21 16.14
CA SER A 49 -26.73 -0.36 16.35
C SER A 49 -27.09 -1.85 16.49
N SER A 50 -27.92 -2.23 17.46
CA SER A 50 -28.40 -3.62 17.60
C SER A 50 -29.14 -4.12 16.34
N ARG A 51 -29.58 -3.22 15.46
CA ARG A 51 -30.16 -3.59 14.15
C ARG A 51 -29.12 -4.20 13.21
N CYS A 52 -27.90 -3.67 13.21
CA CYS A 52 -26.80 -4.07 12.33
C CYS A 52 -25.93 -5.17 12.94
N PHE A 53 -25.79 -5.20 14.27
CA PHE A 53 -24.96 -6.17 14.98
C PHE A 53 -25.51 -7.61 14.92
N SER A 54 -24.63 -8.58 14.68
CA SER A 54 -24.91 -10.01 14.67
C SER A 54 -24.32 -10.69 15.91
N LYS A 55 -25.20 -11.04 16.86
CA LYS A 55 -24.81 -11.77 18.08
C LYS A 55 -24.13 -13.11 17.75
N ARG A 56 -24.64 -13.83 16.74
CA ARG A 56 -24.06 -15.10 16.27
C ARG A 56 -22.61 -14.92 15.78
N LYS A 57 -22.34 -13.88 14.97
CA LYS A 57 -20.97 -13.62 14.49
C LYS A 57 -20.06 -13.21 15.64
N PHE A 58 -20.55 -12.38 16.56
CA PHE A 58 -19.80 -12.02 17.77
C PHE A 58 -19.43 -13.24 18.62
N GLU A 59 -20.38 -14.16 18.87
CA GLU A 59 -20.09 -15.39 19.61
C GLU A 59 -19.05 -16.26 18.88
N ALA A 60 -19.18 -16.41 17.55
CA ALA A 60 -18.21 -17.16 16.75
C ALA A 60 -16.80 -16.54 16.81
N VAL A 61 -16.68 -15.22 16.65
CA VAL A 61 -15.41 -14.49 16.72
C VAL A 61 -14.83 -14.49 18.14
N SER A 62 -15.66 -14.37 19.17
CA SER A 62 -15.19 -14.35 20.56
C SER A 62 -14.66 -15.70 21.03
N ASN A 63 -15.06 -16.80 20.39
CA ASN A 63 -14.57 -18.14 20.69
C ASN A 63 -13.20 -18.44 20.05
N LEU A 64 -12.69 -17.57 19.17
CA LEU A 64 -11.35 -17.69 18.61
C LEU A 64 -10.32 -17.33 19.68
N THR A 65 -9.67 -18.33 20.27
CA THR A 65 -8.69 -18.13 21.35
C THR A 65 -7.24 -18.17 20.86
N ASP A 66 -7.04 -18.50 19.58
CA ASP A 66 -5.73 -18.62 18.95
C ASP A 66 -5.01 -17.28 18.84
N ARG A 67 -3.68 -17.33 18.91
CA ARG A 67 -2.77 -16.16 18.83
C ARG A 67 -2.88 -15.36 17.52
N TYR A 68 -3.55 -15.94 16.52
CA TYR A 68 -3.67 -15.40 15.17
C TYR A 68 -4.83 -14.42 15.01
N PHE A 69 -5.58 -14.13 16.08
CA PHE A 69 -6.73 -13.22 16.01
C PHE A 69 -6.67 -12.10 17.05
N ILE A 70 -7.17 -10.92 16.65
CA ILE A 70 -7.57 -9.86 17.58
C ILE A 70 -9.05 -10.02 17.88
N THR A 71 -9.36 -10.56 19.06
CA THR A 71 -10.73 -10.80 19.50
C THR A 71 -11.23 -9.76 20.51
N PRO A 72 -12.56 -9.56 20.61
CA PRO A 72 -13.15 -8.67 21.61
C PRO A 72 -12.75 -9.09 23.03
N LYS A 73 -12.38 -8.11 23.86
CA LYS A 73 -12.16 -8.30 25.31
C LYS A 73 -13.42 -8.10 26.12
N THR A 74 -14.30 -7.21 25.69
CA THR A 74 -15.52 -6.88 26.43
C THR A 74 -16.63 -6.45 25.48
N ARG A 75 -17.87 -6.77 25.86
CA ARG A 75 -19.09 -6.33 25.20
C ARG A 75 -20.03 -5.71 26.23
N LEU A 76 -20.59 -4.56 25.91
CA LEU A 76 -21.62 -3.89 26.71
C LEU A 76 -22.80 -3.56 25.79
N SER A 77 -24.03 -3.73 26.29
CA SER A 77 -25.26 -3.40 25.54
C SER A 77 -26.04 -2.34 26.32
N ILE A 78 -26.28 -1.20 25.69
CA ILE A 78 -26.99 -0.05 26.28
C ILE A 78 -27.96 0.50 25.25
N ARG A 79 -29.25 0.56 25.59
CA ARG A 79 -30.32 1.22 24.79
C ARG A 79 -30.24 0.89 23.28
N HIS A 80 -30.25 -0.41 22.94
CA HIS A 80 -30.18 -0.91 21.55
C HIS A 80 -28.88 -0.56 20.79
N THR A 81 -27.81 -0.33 21.53
CA THR A 81 -26.47 -0.08 21.00
C THR A 81 -25.50 -1.04 21.67
N GLU A 82 -24.66 -1.67 20.87
CA GLU A 82 -23.64 -2.63 21.30
C GLU A 82 -22.27 -1.95 21.25
N TYR A 83 -21.52 -2.05 22.34
CA TYR A 83 -20.18 -1.47 22.50
C TYR A 83 -19.20 -2.63 22.67
N ILE A 84 -18.33 -2.81 21.69
CA ILE A 84 -17.38 -3.91 21.61
C ILE A 84 -15.97 -3.36 21.75
N PHE A 85 -15.21 -3.86 22.71
CA PHE A 85 -13.88 -3.37 23.04
C PHE A 85 -12.82 -4.35 22.58
N PHE A 86 -11.93 -3.90 21.71
CA PHE A 86 -10.77 -4.61 21.20
C PHE A 86 -9.50 -4.01 21.80
N PRO A 87 -8.42 -4.80 22.01
CA PRO A 87 -7.15 -4.24 22.43
C PRO A 87 -6.65 -3.22 21.40
N ALA A 88 -6.08 -2.10 21.85
CA ALA A 88 -5.39 -1.18 20.94
C ALA A 88 -4.02 -1.75 20.61
N VAL A 89 -3.89 -2.27 19.39
CA VAL A 89 -2.66 -2.86 18.83
C VAL A 89 -2.30 -2.15 17.54
N GLU A 90 -1.00 -2.10 17.25
CA GLU A 90 -0.47 -1.48 16.03
C GLU A 90 -0.90 -2.29 14.79
N THR A 91 -1.40 -1.59 13.77
CA THR A 91 -1.78 -2.22 12.50
C THR A 91 -0.55 -2.51 11.65
N LEU A 92 -0.65 -3.45 10.71
CA LEU A 92 0.38 -3.70 9.71
C LEU A 92 0.67 -2.43 8.90
N LYS A 93 -0.36 -1.64 8.60
CA LYS A 93 -0.20 -0.32 7.98
C LYS A 93 0.73 0.59 8.78
N ASP A 94 0.52 0.67 10.10
CA ASP A 94 1.36 1.49 10.98
C ASP A 94 2.78 0.94 11.05
N ILE A 95 2.94 -0.38 11.14
CA ILE A 95 4.25 -1.06 11.15
C ILE A 95 5.04 -0.71 9.88
N LEU A 96 4.43 -0.88 8.71
CA LEU A 96 5.05 -0.56 7.42
C LEU A 96 5.39 0.93 7.29
N TYR A 97 4.69 1.80 8.03
CA TYR A 97 4.95 3.23 7.99
C TYR A 97 6.08 3.65 8.93
N HIS A 98 6.20 3.04 10.12
CA HIS A 98 7.12 3.48 11.18
C HIS A 98 8.37 2.62 11.36
N SER A 99 8.27 1.32 11.10
CA SER A 99 9.31 0.35 11.44
C SER A 99 9.77 -0.43 10.22
N GLY A 100 8.86 -0.68 9.28
CA GLY A 100 9.08 -1.63 8.22
C GLY A 100 9.06 -3.09 8.67
N MET A 101 9.37 -3.98 7.75
CA MET A 101 9.37 -5.42 7.95
C MET A 101 10.55 -6.06 7.21
N SER A 102 11.20 -7.00 7.88
CA SER A 102 12.22 -7.86 7.29
C SER A 102 11.57 -8.94 6.39
N PHE A 103 12.39 -9.61 5.58
CA PHE A 103 11.94 -10.79 4.82
C PHE A 103 11.38 -11.89 5.75
N HIS A 104 12.03 -12.10 6.89
CA HIS A 104 11.56 -13.04 7.90
C HIS A 104 10.16 -12.66 8.41
N ASP A 105 9.90 -11.38 8.64
CA ASP A 105 8.57 -10.90 9.05
C ASP A 105 7.52 -11.16 7.96
N ILE A 106 7.87 -11.03 6.67
CA ILE A 106 6.96 -11.33 5.55
C ILE A 106 6.59 -12.82 5.52
N LEU A 107 7.56 -13.73 5.70
CA LEU A 107 7.31 -15.16 5.79
C LEU A 107 6.45 -15.50 7.02
N CYS A 108 6.76 -14.94 8.19
CA CYS A 108 5.95 -15.11 9.39
C CYS A 108 4.53 -14.57 9.22
N LEU A 109 4.36 -13.43 8.55
CA LEU A 109 3.05 -12.87 8.20
C LEU A 109 2.26 -13.87 7.35
N GLY A 110 2.86 -14.40 6.28
CA GLY A 110 2.23 -15.38 5.40
C GLY A 110 1.76 -16.62 6.14
N ILE A 111 2.65 -17.23 6.93
CA ILE A 111 2.33 -18.44 7.71
C ILE A 111 1.21 -18.16 8.73
N ASN A 112 1.28 -17.05 9.45
CA ASN A 112 0.25 -16.70 10.44
C ASN A 112 -1.12 -16.43 9.81
N LEU A 113 -1.16 -15.83 8.62
CA LEU A 113 -2.41 -15.60 7.91
C LEU A 113 -3.01 -16.92 7.39
N ILE A 114 -2.18 -17.85 6.91
CA ILE A 114 -2.64 -19.18 6.51
C ILE A 114 -3.29 -19.89 7.70
N GLU A 115 -2.64 -19.90 8.86
CA GLU A 115 -3.18 -20.47 10.09
C GLU A 115 -4.51 -19.82 10.50
N ALA A 116 -4.58 -18.49 10.45
CA ALA A 116 -5.81 -17.76 10.73
C ALA A 116 -6.95 -18.21 9.80
N VAL A 117 -6.71 -18.29 8.50
CA VAL A 117 -7.73 -18.68 7.53
C VAL A 117 -8.19 -20.12 7.74
N GLN A 118 -7.28 -21.06 8.01
CA GLN A 118 -7.62 -22.45 8.32
C GLN A 118 -8.44 -22.58 9.60
N ILE A 119 -8.15 -21.76 10.63
CA ILE A 119 -8.95 -21.76 11.85
C ILE A 119 -10.34 -21.18 11.60
N LEU A 120 -10.45 -20.10 10.82
CA LEU A 120 -11.74 -19.52 10.43
C LEU A 120 -12.60 -20.55 9.69
N SER A 121 -12.02 -21.23 8.70
CA SER A 121 -12.73 -22.21 7.87
C SER A 121 -13.25 -23.40 8.69
N ARG A 122 -12.41 -23.96 9.58
CA ARG A 122 -12.81 -25.04 10.51
C ARG A 122 -13.92 -24.62 11.47
N ASN A 123 -13.96 -23.35 11.86
CA ASN A 123 -15.02 -22.78 12.71
C ASN A 123 -16.25 -22.32 11.91
N GLY A 124 -16.30 -22.55 10.59
CA GLY A 124 -17.42 -22.17 9.74
C GLY A 124 -17.57 -20.66 9.53
N ILE A 125 -16.49 -19.90 9.72
CA ILE A 125 -16.43 -18.45 9.49
C ILE A 125 -15.80 -18.25 8.11
N TYR A 126 -16.61 -17.85 7.14
CA TYR A 126 -16.20 -17.71 5.74
C TYR A 126 -16.17 -16.24 5.28
N GLU A 127 -15.77 -15.36 6.18
CA GLU A 127 -15.69 -13.92 5.94
C GLU A 127 -14.41 -13.37 6.60
N ALA A 128 -13.54 -12.75 5.80
CA ALA A 128 -12.33 -12.08 6.24
C ALA A 128 -11.90 -11.04 5.21
N ASP A 129 -11.31 -9.93 5.65
CA ASP A 129 -10.71 -8.92 4.79
C ASP A 129 -9.21 -8.81 5.07
N ILE A 130 -8.41 -9.48 4.23
CA ILE A 130 -6.96 -9.49 4.31
C ILE A 130 -6.43 -8.20 3.69
N SER A 131 -6.10 -7.23 4.54
CA SER A 131 -5.52 -5.95 4.13
C SER A 131 -4.63 -5.37 5.22
N PRO A 132 -3.71 -4.44 4.90
CA PRO A 132 -2.82 -3.83 5.90
C PRO A 132 -3.54 -3.14 7.07
N ASN A 133 -4.78 -2.70 6.90
CA ASN A 133 -5.55 -2.05 7.97
C ASN A 133 -6.15 -3.06 8.97
N ASN A 134 -6.34 -4.32 8.56
CA ASN A 134 -7.02 -5.34 9.36
C ASN A 134 -6.05 -6.40 9.92
N ILE A 135 -4.76 -6.25 9.66
CA ILE A 135 -3.71 -7.10 10.21
C ILE A 135 -3.01 -6.31 11.30
N TYR A 136 -2.69 -6.97 12.40
CA TYR A 136 -2.12 -6.36 13.59
C TYR A 136 -0.93 -7.16 14.09
N ARG A 137 -0.07 -6.54 14.91
CA ARG A 137 0.97 -7.24 15.65
C ARG A 137 0.59 -7.31 17.12
N ASN A 138 0.49 -8.53 17.65
CA ASN A 138 0.19 -8.72 19.07
C ASN A 138 1.41 -8.41 19.95
N ALA A 139 1.22 -8.35 21.27
CA ALA A 139 2.28 -8.07 22.24
C ALA A 139 3.45 -9.07 22.22
N LYS A 140 3.28 -10.25 21.62
CA LYS A 140 4.32 -11.27 21.43
C LYS A 140 5.03 -11.14 20.07
N GLY A 141 4.78 -10.06 19.32
CA GLY A 141 5.39 -9.81 18.01
C GLY A 141 4.78 -10.59 16.86
N SER A 142 3.67 -11.34 17.07
CA SER A 142 3.07 -12.16 16.01
C SER A 142 2.02 -11.39 15.23
N PHE A 143 2.00 -11.57 13.91
CA PHE A 143 0.93 -11.09 13.07
C PHE A 143 -0.37 -11.84 13.36
N CYS A 144 -1.47 -11.08 13.41
CA CYS A 144 -2.80 -11.58 13.71
C CYS A 144 -3.85 -10.83 12.88
N LEU A 145 -4.87 -11.55 12.47
CA LEU A 145 -6.01 -11.02 11.74
C LEU A 145 -6.99 -10.39 12.72
N GLY A 146 -7.37 -9.15 12.47
CA GLY A 146 -8.41 -8.45 13.20
C GLY A 146 -9.55 -8.03 12.29
N ASP A 147 -10.42 -7.19 12.84
CA ASP A 147 -11.60 -6.66 12.15
C ASP A 147 -12.50 -7.72 11.49
N LEU A 148 -12.70 -8.85 12.18
CA LEU A 148 -13.64 -9.86 11.72
C LEU A 148 -15.09 -9.32 11.79
N PRO A 149 -15.92 -9.55 10.76
CA PRO A 149 -17.25 -8.97 10.66
C PRO A 149 -18.12 -9.31 11.86
N LEU A 150 -18.69 -8.27 12.47
CA LEU A 150 -19.71 -8.40 13.52
C LEU A 150 -21.09 -7.99 13.01
N GLU A 151 -21.18 -7.49 11.79
CA GLU A 151 -22.40 -7.02 11.15
C GLU A 151 -23.18 -8.17 10.51
N LYS A 152 -24.52 -8.02 10.48
CA LYS A 152 -25.39 -8.93 9.72
C LYS A 152 -25.15 -8.84 8.22
N SER A 153 -24.70 -7.67 7.74
CA SER A 153 -24.30 -7.51 6.36
C SER A 153 -22.98 -8.24 6.09
N PRO A 154 -22.82 -8.82 4.90
CA PRO A 154 -21.55 -9.32 4.44
C PRO A 154 -20.60 -8.15 4.15
N ILE A 155 -19.32 -8.34 4.45
CA ILE A 155 -18.25 -7.39 4.10
C ILE A 155 -17.81 -7.63 2.67
N PHE A 156 -17.21 -6.62 2.03
CA PHE A 156 -16.48 -6.76 0.77
C PHE A 156 -14.99 -6.66 1.09
N GLY A 157 -14.15 -7.49 0.46
CA GLY A 157 -12.71 -7.39 0.62
C GLY A 157 -12.18 -6.03 0.14
N THR A 158 -10.94 -5.74 0.46
CA THR A 158 -10.27 -4.49 0.08
C THR A 158 -9.41 -4.71 -1.19
N PRO A 159 -9.68 -4.03 -2.33
CA PRO A 159 -8.76 -4.06 -3.47
C PRO A 159 -7.38 -3.51 -3.10
N PRO A 160 -6.27 -4.01 -3.67
CA PRO A 160 -6.17 -5.01 -4.74
C PRO A 160 -6.12 -6.47 -4.26
N PHE A 161 -6.38 -6.75 -2.99
CA PHE A 161 -6.16 -8.09 -2.41
C PHE A 161 -7.31 -9.07 -2.65
N ILE A 162 -8.36 -8.66 -3.36
CA ILE A 162 -9.54 -9.49 -3.58
C ILE A 162 -9.31 -10.44 -4.75
N ALA A 163 -9.64 -11.72 -4.56
CA ALA A 163 -9.61 -12.70 -5.63
C ALA A 163 -10.61 -12.36 -6.77
N PRO A 164 -10.24 -12.52 -8.05
CA PRO A 164 -11.08 -12.16 -9.20
C PRO A 164 -12.47 -12.79 -9.18
N GLU A 165 -12.60 -14.02 -8.67
CA GLU A 165 -13.87 -14.73 -8.58
C GLU A 165 -14.94 -14.03 -7.69
N TYR A 166 -14.57 -13.06 -6.86
CA TYR A 166 -15.53 -12.19 -6.14
C TYR A 166 -15.91 -10.93 -6.91
N MET A 167 -15.08 -10.50 -7.87
CA MET A 167 -15.31 -9.28 -8.64
C MET A 167 -16.27 -9.50 -9.82
N ASP A 168 -16.24 -10.70 -10.42
CA ASP A 168 -17.05 -11.08 -11.59
C ASP A 168 -18.57 -11.21 -11.34
N ILE A 169 -19.03 -11.06 -10.10
CA ILE A 169 -20.45 -11.17 -9.77
C ILE A 169 -21.26 -9.96 -10.31
N LYS A 170 -20.60 -8.89 -10.77
CA LYS A 170 -21.27 -7.70 -11.35
C LYS A 170 -21.48 -7.75 -12.88
N SER A 171 -20.75 -8.57 -13.63
CA SER A 171 -20.77 -8.54 -15.11
C SER A 171 -21.87 -9.42 -15.74
N SER A 172 -22.46 -10.36 -14.99
CA SER A 172 -23.40 -11.36 -15.54
C SER A 172 -24.89 -10.95 -15.55
N ARG A 173 -25.22 -9.66 -15.67
CA ARG A 173 -26.62 -9.16 -15.64
C ARG A 173 -27.10 -8.38 -16.87
N SER A 174 -26.41 -8.46 -18.00
CA SER A 174 -26.86 -7.83 -19.26
C SER A 174 -27.40 -8.80 -20.31
N SER A 175 -27.80 -10.02 -19.96
CA SER A 175 -28.55 -10.89 -20.88
C SER A 175 -29.33 -12.00 -20.16
N SER A 176 -30.58 -12.17 -20.58
CA SER A 176 -31.54 -13.27 -20.37
C SER A 176 -32.40 -13.35 -19.08
N THR A 177 -33.62 -12.82 -19.25
CA THR A 177 -34.96 -13.40 -18.94
C THR A 177 -35.31 -13.89 -17.53
N ALA A 178 -36.47 -13.37 -17.09
CA ALA A 178 -37.18 -13.66 -15.87
C ALA A 178 -37.41 -15.16 -15.59
N ALA A 179 -37.15 -15.57 -14.35
CA ALA A 179 -37.80 -16.70 -13.71
C ALA A 179 -38.08 -16.33 -12.24
N SER A 180 -39.36 -16.42 -11.88
CA SER A 180 -39.93 -16.21 -10.57
C SER A 180 -39.49 -17.28 -9.58
N SER A 181 -38.90 -16.89 -8.45
CA SER A 181 -39.18 -17.50 -7.14
C SER A 181 -38.59 -16.62 -6.04
N THR A 182 -39.33 -16.55 -4.94
CA THR A 182 -39.04 -15.76 -3.75
C THR A 182 -37.80 -16.27 -3.02
N ASP A 183 -36.64 -15.71 -3.35
CA ASP A 183 -35.44 -15.76 -2.50
C ASP A 183 -34.82 -14.37 -2.50
N THR A 184 -34.76 -13.74 -1.32
CA THR A 184 -34.18 -12.40 -1.13
C THR A 184 -32.65 -12.49 -1.17
N PHE A 185 -32.13 -12.67 -2.38
CA PHE A 185 -30.71 -12.71 -2.70
C PHE A 185 -30.15 -11.29 -2.77
N THR A 186 -29.14 -10.97 -1.96
CA THR A 186 -28.48 -9.65 -2.01
C THR A 186 -27.22 -9.76 -2.88
N PRO A 187 -27.14 -9.04 -4.04
CA PRO A 187 -25.96 -9.09 -4.91
C PRO A 187 -24.74 -8.48 -4.23
N GLY A 188 -23.59 -9.17 -4.28
CA GLY A 188 -22.32 -8.72 -3.70
C GLY A 188 -22.05 -9.24 -2.28
N SER A 189 -22.90 -10.08 -1.72
CA SER A 189 -22.59 -10.73 -0.44
C SER A 189 -21.53 -11.83 -0.59
N PHE A 190 -20.62 -11.98 0.40
CA PHE A 190 -19.69 -13.11 0.64
C PHE A 190 -20.40 -14.47 0.80
N SER A 191 -21.52 -14.70 0.13
CA SER A 191 -22.24 -15.97 0.18
C SER A 191 -21.66 -16.91 -0.87
N ILE A 192 -20.69 -17.70 -0.42
CA ILE A 192 -20.10 -18.82 -1.15
C ILE A 192 -21.21 -19.70 -1.77
N ARG A 193 -21.08 -20.00 -3.07
CA ARG A 193 -22.18 -20.43 -3.97
C ARG A 193 -22.76 -21.83 -3.68
N SER A 194 -22.16 -22.61 -2.79
CA SER A 194 -22.60 -23.98 -2.52
C SER A 194 -23.47 -24.11 -1.27
N ARG A 195 -24.39 -25.09 -1.24
CA ARG A 195 -25.14 -25.49 -0.04
C ARG A 195 -24.40 -26.53 0.82
N LYS A 196 -23.34 -27.17 0.30
CA LYS A 196 -22.51 -28.14 1.04
C LYS A 196 -21.38 -27.41 1.76
N GLN A 197 -21.14 -27.77 3.03
CA GLN A 197 -20.16 -27.13 3.88
C GLN A 197 -18.72 -27.28 3.35
N ASP A 198 -18.34 -28.48 2.90
CA ASP A 198 -16.98 -28.77 2.42
C ASP A 198 -16.60 -27.92 1.20
N THR A 199 -17.51 -27.79 0.24
CA THR A 199 -17.31 -26.91 -0.92
C THR A 199 -17.27 -25.42 -0.56
N ARG A 200 -17.84 -25.02 0.59
CA ARG A 200 -17.74 -23.62 1.04
C ARG A 200 -16.37 -23.33 1.64
N GLN A 201 -15.89 -24.27 2.45
CA GLN A 201 -14.57 -24.21 3.02
C GLN A 201 -13.50 -24.13 1.93
N GLU A 202 -13.55 -25.02 0.94
CA GLU A 202 -12.60 -25.03 -0.17
C GLU A 202 -12.62 -23.72 -0.96
N GLN A 203 -13.81 -23.22 -1.32
CA GLN A 203 -13.94 -21.94 -2.02
C GLN A 203 -13.41 -20.77 -1.18
N PHE A 204 -13.67 -20.74 0.13
CA PHE A 204 -13.14 -19.71 1.02
C PHE A 204 -11.61 -19.75 1.09
N GLU A 205 -11.04 -20.93 1.33
CA GLU A 205 -9.60 -21.11 1.49
C GLU A 205 -8.83 -20.75 0.21
N THR A 206 -9.30 -21.19 -0.96
CA THR A 206 -8.67 -20.87 -2.26
C THR A 206 -8.68 -19.38 -2.58
N SER A 207 -9.70 -18.68 -2.13
CA SER A 207 -9.83 -17.24 -2.30
C SER A 207 -9.00 -16.42 -1.32
N MET A 208 -8.93 -16.88 -0.07
CA MET A 208 -8.05 -16.28 0.93
C MET A 208 -6.58 -16.54 0.59
N GLN A 209 -6.26 -17.67 -0.04
CA GLN A 209 -4.93 -17.94 -0.59
C GLN A 209 -4.49 -16.84 -1.56
N TYR A 210 -5.34 -16.47 -2.53
CA TYR A 210 -5.08 -15.33 -3.42
C TYR A 210 -4.84 -14.04 -2.63
N SER A 211 -5.69 -13.78 -1.62
CA SER A 211 -5.62 -12.54 -0.85
C SER A 211 -4.32 -12.43 -0.04
N ILE A 212 -3.87 -13.55 0.54
CA ILE A 212 -2.58 -13.67 1.22
C ILE A 212 -1.45 -13.44 0.22
N CYS A 213 -1.43 -14.18 -0.90
CA CYS A 213 -0.36 -14.07 -1.87
C CYS A 213 -0.30 -12.68 -2.52
N SER A 214 -1.45 -12.04 -2.78
CA SER A 214 -1.53 -10.68 -3.32
C SER A 214 -0.99 -9.65 -2.34
N LEU A 215 -1.34 -9.76 -1.05
CA LEU A 215 -0.76 -8.91 -0.01
C LEU A 215 0.76 -9.09 0.08
N LEU A 216 1.24 -10.33 0.21
CA LEU A 216 2.66 -10.62 0.34
C LEU A 216 3.43 -10.18 -0.92
N LEU A 217 2.88 -10.38 -2.12
CA LEU A 217 3.49 -9.93 -3.36
C LEU A 217 3.62 -8.41 -3.39
N ALA A 218 2.58 -7.70 -2.93
CA ALA A 218 2.62 -6.26 -2.82
C ALA A 218 3.66 -5.78 -1.79
N LEU A 219 3.86 -6.51 -0.69
CA LEU A 219 4.92 -6.25 0.29
C LEU A 219 6.32 -6.57 -0.26
N CYS A 220 6.47 -7.63 -1.04
CA CYS A 220 7.73 -8.00 -1.69
C CYS A 220 8.14 -6.97 -2.74
N LYS A 221 7.18 -6.46 -3.52
CA LYS A 221 7.39 -5.37 -4.50
C LYS A 221 7.84 -4.05 -3.86
N LEU A 222 7.57 -3.86 -2.57
CA LEU A 222 8.09 -2.71 -1.82
C LEU A 222 9.56 -2.84 -1.43
N GLN A 223 10.15 -4.04 -1.51
CA GLN A 223 11.54 -4.28 -1.14
C GLN A 223 12.45 -4.10 -2.35
N LYS A 224 13.38 -3.14 -2.24
CA LYS A 224 14.22 -2.65 -3.34
C LYS A 224 15.26 -3.68 -3.83
N TYR A 225 15.64 -4.64 -2.98
CA TYR A 225 16.64 -5.68 -3.27
C TYR A 225 16.05 -7.09 -3.25
N PHE A 226 14.76 -7.23 -3.52
CA PHE A 226 14.08 -8.51 -3.34
C PHE A 226 14.28 -9.48 -4.51
N CYS A 227 15.48 -10.07 -4.58
CA CYS A 227 15.84 -11.13 -5.51
C CYS A 227 15.90 -12.49 -4.82
N PHE A 228 14.74 -12.97 -4.36
CA PHE A 228 14.47 -14.41 -4.40
C PHE A 228 13.40 -14.62 -5.46
N GLU A 229 13.84 -14.86 -6.70
CA GLU A 229 12.97 -15.26 -7.82
C GLU A 229 12.00 -16.38 -7.38
N GLU A 230 12.46 -17.25 -6.49
CA GLU A 230 11.69 -18.32 -5.87
C GLU A 230 10.42 -17.82 -5.15
N ILE A 231 10.49 -16.85 -4.24
CA ILE A 231 9.29 -16.38 -3.54
C ILE A 231 8.38 -15.58 -4.47
N GLN A 232 8.92 -14.83 -5.43
CA GLN A 232 8.09 -14.13 -6.41
C GLN A 232 7.29 -15.12 -7.27
N ASN A 233 7.92 -16.20 -7.72
CA ASN A 233 7.26 -17.28 -8.46
C ASN A 233 6.19 -17.97 -7.62
N ILE A 234 6.48 -18.23 -6.35
CA ILE A 234 5.53 -18.81 -5.40
C ILE A 234 4.30 -17.91 -5.24
N LEU A 235 4.51 -16.63 -4.97
CA LEU A 235 3.42 -15.68 -4.77
C LEU A 235 2.63 -15.45 -6.06
N THR A 236 3.30 -15.39 -7.21
CA THR A 236 2.67 -15.22 -8.53
C THR A 236 1.76 -16.41 -8.86
N LYS A 237 2.19 -17.65 -8.58
CA LYS A 237 1.33 -18.84 -8.70
C LYS A 237 0.07 -18.71 -7.84
N GLY A 238 0.23 -18.29 -6.58
CA GLY A 238 -0.90 -18.09 -5.67
C GLY A 238 -1.85 -16.95 -6.08
N THR A 239 -1.39 -16.00 -6.89
CA THR A 239 -2.21 -14.89 -7.44
C THR A 239 -2.74 -15.15 -8.85
N SER A 240 -2.75 -16.39 -9.35
CA SER A 240 -3.35 -16.69 -10.66
C SER A 240 -4.84 -16.34 -10.68
N ASP A 241 -5.32 -15.80 -11.80
CA ASP A 241 -6.74 -15.46 -11.97
C ASP A 241 -7.63 -16.71 -11.92
N SER A 242 -7.14 -17.84 -12.44
CA SER A 242 -7.85 -19.12 -12.37
C SER A 242 -7.55 -19.82 -11.04
N PRO A 243 -8.57 -20.15 -10.23
CA PRO A 243 -8.38 -20.91 -8.99
C PRO A 243 -7.68 -22.27 -9.18
N SER A 244 -7.83 -22.91 -10.34
CA SER A 244 -7.21 -24.20 -10.66
C SER A 244 -5.68 -24.14 -10.76
N ASP A 245 -5.13 -22.96 -11.06
CA ASP A 245 -3.71 -22.79 -11.34
C ASP A 245 -2.94 -22.35 -10.09
N ARG A 246 -3.66 -22.10 -9.00
CA ARG A 246 -3.12 -21.75 -7.68
C ARG A 246 -2.67 -23.03 -6.94
N TYR A 247 -2.29 -22.91 -5.67
CA TYR A 247 -1.95 -24.07 -4.86
C TYR A 247 -3.22 -24.86 -4.51
N THR A 248 -3.11 -26.19 -4.50
CA THR A 248 -4.23 -27.10 -4.25
C THR A 248 -4.83 -26.95 -2.85
N SER A 249 -4.02 -26.51 -1.89
CA SER A 249 -4.44 -26.27 -0.52
C SER A 249 -3.60 -25.20 0.17
N LEU A 250 -4.11 -24.66 1.26
CA LEU A 250 -3.34 -23.79 2.16
C LEU A 250 -2.18 -24.52 2.84
N ASP A 251 -2.29 -25.84 3.06
CA ASP A 251 -1.20 -26.66 3.60
C ASP A 251 -0.03 -26.79 2.61
N GLU A 252 -0.32 -26.93 1.30
CA GLU A 252 0.70 -26.90 0.26
C GLU A 252 1.44 -25.55 0.26
N LEU A 253 0.70 -24.42 0.26
CA LEU A 253 1.30 -23.09 0.31
C LEU A 253 2.13 -22.88 1.58
N LYS A 254 1.64 -23.34 2.73
CA LYS A 254 2.35 -23.24 4.01
C LYS A 254 3.65 -24.05 3.99
N HIS A 255 3.62 -25.25 3.42
CA HIS A 255 4.83 -26.07 3.29
C HIS A 255 5.89 -25.36 2.44
N VAL A 256 5.47 -24.74 1.33
CA VAL A 256 6.33 -23.94 0.45
C VAL A 256 6.93 -22.72 1.18
N PHE A 257 6.17 -22.03 2.03
CA PHE A 257 6.74 -20.96 2.88
C PHE A 257 7.70 -21.50 3.94
N ALA A 258 7.43 -22.68 4.50
CA ALA A 258 8.32 -23.29 5.49
C ALA A 258 9.66 -23.70 4.86
N THR A 259 9.68 -24.22 3.62
CA THR A 259 10.93 -24.55 2.92
C THR A 259 11.77 -23.30 2.63
N LEU A 260 11.15 -22.16 2.32
CA LEU A 260 11.87 -20.89 2.19
C LEU A 260 12.49 -20.44 3.52
N SER A 261 11.83 -20.68 4.66
CA SER A 261 12.34 -20.29 5.98
C SER A 261 13.56 -21.10 6.45
N SER A 262 13.82 -22.26 5.85
CA SER A 262 14.99 -23.10 6.14
C SER A 262 16.23 -22.79 5.29
N HIS A 263 16.10 -21.94 4.26
CA HIS A 263 17.26 -21.47 3.51
C HIS A 263 18.03 -20.44 4.35
N GLU A 264 19.36 -20.52 4.39
CA GLU A 264 20.20 -19.50 5.03
C GLU A 264 20.00 -18.16 4.32
N ILE A 265 19.23 -17.28 4.95
CA ILE A 265 19.08 -15.88 4.53
C ILE A 265 20.43 -15.20 4.82
N PRO A 266 21.12 -14.59 3.84
CA PRO A 266 22.37 -13.89 4.08
C PRO A 266 22.19 -12.86 5.21
N SER A 267 23.05 -12.96 6.23
CA SER A 267 22.90 -12.32 7.54
C SER A 267 23.07 -10.80 7.58
N ASN A 268 23.09 -10.11 6.43
CA ASN A 268 23.47 -8.69 6.35
C ASN A 268 22.41 -7.72 5.79
N GLU A 269 21.18 -8.15 5.50
CA GLU A 269 20.16 -7.22 4.97
C GLU A 269 18.93 -7.12 5.86
N SER A 270 19.04 -6.31 6.92
CA SER A 270 17.87 -5.76 7.61
C SER A 270 17.20 -4.72 6.70
N LEU A 271 16.49 -5.20 5.68
CA LEU A 271 15.61 -4.40 4.81
C LEU A 271 14.39 -3.96 5.63
N LEU A 272 14.47 -2.79 6.24
CA LEU A 272 13.33 -2.15 6.89
C LEU A 272 12.49 -1.44 5.83
N LEU A 273 11.30 -1.97 5.57
CA LEU A 273 10.26 -1.33 4.74
C LEU A 273 9.90 0.07 5.26
N HIS A 274 10.53 1.12 4.76
CA HIS A 274 10.16 2.49 5.12
C HIS A 274 9.88 3.26 3.84
N ARG A 275 8.61 3.63 3.59
CA ARG A 275 8.27 4.82 2.81
C ARG A 275 6.77 5.16 2.87
N LYS A 276 6.51 6.42 3.24
CA LYS A 276 5.29 7.15 2.91
C LYS A 276 5.13 7.21 1.38
N ASN A 277 3.89 7.15 0.90
CA ASN A 277 3.44 7.33 -0.50
C ASN A 277 3.16 6.07 -1.36
N HIS A 278 3.17 4.85 -0.81
CA HIS A 278 2.76 3.68 -1.61
C HIS A 278 1.22 3.53 -1.77
N PRO A 279 0.68 3.08 -2.93
CA PRO A 279 -0.76 2.91 -3.16
C PRO A 279 -1.49 2.01 -2.16
N LEU A 280 -0.77 1.06 -1.52
CA LEU A 280 -1.29 0.20 -0.46
C LEU A 280 -1.79 0.97 0.78
N PHE A 281 -1.36 2.23 0.96
CA PHE A 281 -1.72 3.07 2.11
C PHE A 281 -3.00 3.91 1.89
N HIS A 282 -3.56 3.92 0.68
CA HIS A 282 -4.67 4.81 0.26
C HIS A 282 -6.03 4.13 0.09
N THR A 283 -6.18 2.87 0.48
CA THR A 283 -7.47 2.18 0.44
C THR A 283 -8.36 2.62 1.62
N LYS A 284 -9.05 3.76 1.46
CA LYS A 284 -10.33 3.94 2.15
C LYS A 284 -11.32 3.01 1.48
N THR A 285 -12.04 2.20 2.26
CA THR A 285 -13.27 1.53 1.84
C THR A 285 -14.15 2.54 1.12
N LEU A 286 -14.34 2.38 -0.19
CA LEU A 286 -15.27 3.18 -0.96
C LEU A 286 -16.70 2.81 -0.52
N PRO A 287 -17.50 3.71 0.04
CA PRO A 287 -18.93 3.46 0.17
C PRO A 287 -19.54 3.49 -1.24
N ILE A 288 -20.22 2.40 -1.61
CA ILE A 288 -21.04 2.37 -2.83
C ILE A 288 -22.22 3.34 -2.63
N PRO A 289 -22.51 4.25 -3.60
CA PRO A 289 -23.71 5.06 -3.54
C PRO A 289 -24.94 4.16 -3.66
N LYS A 290 -25.87 4.23 -2.69
CA LYS A 290 -27.23 3.73 -2.91
C LYS A 290 -27.96 4.73 -3.83
N ASN A 291 -28.52 4.18 -4.90
CA ASN A 291 -29.32 4.79 -5.96
C ASN A 291 -29.98 6.15 -5.64
N GLY A 292 -29.90 7.05 -6.62
CA GLY A 292 -30.78 8.22 -6.74
C GLY A 292 -30.06 9.55 -6.57
N HIS A 293 -29.83 10.23 -7.69
CA HIS A 293 -29.25 11.57 -7.85
C HIS A 293 -29.30 12.52 -6.65
N ASN A 294 -28.15 13.15 -6.35
CA ASN A 294 -28.12 14.62 -6.25
C ASN A 294 -26.71 15.16 -6.51
N ILE A 295 -26.58 15.94 -7.59
CA ILE A 295 -25.34 16.57 -8.08
C ILE A 295 -24.73 17.55 -7.05
N ALA A 296 -25.46 17.89 -6.00
CA ALA A 296 -25.00 18.75 -4.90
C ALA A 296 -23.93 18.11 -3.99
N ASN A 297 -23.91 16.78 -3.80
CA ASN A 297 -22.91 16.14 -2.93
C ASN A 297 -21.52 16.03 -3.57
N TYR A 298 -21.46 15.98 -4.91
CA TYR A 298 -20.20 16.14 -5.64
C TYR A 298 -19.63 17.55 -5.47
N ALA A 299 -20.48 18.57 -5.47
CA ALA A 299 -20.05 19.94 -5.22
C ALA A 299 -19.54 20.14 -3.78
N VAL A 300 -20.16 19.53 -2.77
CA VAL A 300 -19.70 19.61 -1.38
C VAL A 300 -18.39 18.83 -1.17
N GLY A 301 -18.24 17.65 -1.78
CA GLY A 301 -16.99 16.89 -1.77
C GLY A 301 -15.85 17.63 -2.49
N ILE A 302 -16.14 18.25 -3.64
CA ILE A 302 -15.20 19.10 -4.36
C ILE A 302 -14.90 20.37 -3.55
N LEU A 303 -15.88 20.98 -2.87
CA LEU A 303 -15.66 22.15 -2.01
C LEU A 303 -14.88 21.80 -0.73
N LEU A 304 -15.02 20.58 -0.19
CA LEU A 304 -14.20 20.07 0.92
C LEU A 304 -12.78 19.77 0.46
N ILE A 305 -12.60 19.19 -0.73
CA ILE A 305 -11.29 18.96 -1.34
C ILE A 305 -10.64 20.30 -1.70
N VAL A 306 -11.37 21.26 -2.24
CA VAL A 306 -10.91 22.62 -2.52
C VAL A 306 -10.65 23.38 -1.21
N SER A 307 -11.43 23.18 -0.16
CA SER A 307 -11.18 23.78 1.16
C SER A 307 -9.94 23.17 1.83
N ILE A 308 -9.71 21.87 1.71
CA ILE A 308 -8.50 21.18 2.17
C ILE A 308 -7.29 21.61 1.34
N ILE A 309 -7.41 21.75 0.02
CA ILE A 309 -6.36 22.28 -0.85
C ILE A 309 -6.09 23.75 -0.54
N CYS A 310 -7.12 24.57 -0.30
CA CYS A 310 -6.98 25.95 0.14
C CYS A 310 -6.36 26.03 1.54
N PHE A 311 -6.67 25.11 2.46
CA PHE A 311 -6.07 25.04 3.79
C PHE A 311 -4.61 24.58 3.72
N ILE A 312 -4.29 23.64 2.83
CA ILE A 312 -2.91 23.24 2.50
C ILE A 312 -2.16 24.40 1.86
N VAL A 313 -2.75 25.13 0.91
CA VAL A 313 -2.17 26.32 0.27
C VAL A 313 -2.03 27.48 1.27
N VAL A 314 -2.95 27.62 2.23
CA VAL A 314 -2.88 28.61 3.32
C VAL A 314 -1.82 28.21 4.35
N ILE A 315 -1.66 26.94 4.70
CA ILE A 315 -0.52 26.44 5.50
C ILE A 315 0.78 26.62 4.72
N HIS A 316 0.78 26.37 3.41
CA HIS A 316 1.94 26.59 2.54
C HIS A 316 2.27 28.07 2.42
N ARG A 317 1.27 28.98 2.40
CA ARG A 317 1.42 30.44 2.43
C ARG A 317 1.75 30.99 3.82
N TYR A 318 1.29 30.36 4.89
CA TYR A 318 1.62 30.69 6.28
C TYR A 318 3.06 30.28 6.58
N ASN A 319 3.48 29.12 6.08
CA ASN A 319 4.88 28.68 6.04
C ASN A 319 5.71 29.55 5.08
N HIS A 320 5.12 30.07 3.98
CA HIS A 320 5.74 31.06 3.09
C HIS A 320 5.88 32.47 3.74
N MET A 321 4.96 32.86 4.64
CA MET A 321 5.04 34.12 5.39
C MET A 321 6.04 34.05 6.55
N TYR A 322 6.27 32.86 7.12
CA TYR A 322 7.29 32.61 8.14
C TYR A 322 8.67 32.18 7.58
N SER A 323 8.80 31.96 6.26
CA SER A 323 10.08 31.69 5.59
C SER A 323 10.73 32.94 4.99
N ALA A 324 10.31 34.13 5.41
CA ALA A 324 11.09 35.36 5.22
C ALA A 324 12.44 35.37 5.98
N SER A 325 12.75 34.30 6.72
CA SER A 325 14.08 34.01 7.25
C SER A 325 14.49 32.58 6.85
N ALA A 326 15.21 32.46 5.73
CA ALA A 326 15.77 31.20 5.25
C ALA A 326 16.75 30.61 6.27
N PRO A 327 16.69 29.30 6.59
CA PRO A 327 17.84 28.58 7.10
C PRO A 327 18.61 27.98 5.92
N THR A 328 19.74 28.59 5.60
CA THR A 328 20.79 27.97 4.78
C THR A 328 21.43 26.84 5.58
N ASN A 329 20.92 25.61 5.43
CA ASN A 329 21.71 24.43 5.79
C ASN A 329 22.76 24.24 4.69
N HIS A 330 23.86 24.98 4.80
CA HIS A 330 25.10 24.65 4.11
C HIS A 330 25.52 23.26 4.59
N ILE A 331 25.71 22.34 3.65
CA ILE A 331 26.51 21.13 3.88
C ILE A 331 27.85 21.65 4.41
N SER A 332 28.12 21.46 5.70
CA SER A 332 29.43 21.81 6.25
C SER A 332 30.46 20.95 5.52
N ALA A 333 31.57 21.53 5.08
CA ALA A 333 32.68 20.87 4.37
C ALA A 333 33.33 19.66 5.09
N ALA A 334 32.71 19.17 6.18
CA ALA A 334 33.09 18.02 6.98
C ALA A 334 32.19 16.78 6.75
N GLN A 335 31.13 16.86 5.95
CA GLN A 335 30.22 15.72 5.71
C GLN A 335 30.58 15.04 4.38
N ARG A 336 31.50 14.06 4.44
CA ARG A 336 31.83 13.21 3.29
C ARG A 336 30.88 12.03 3.20
N PHE A 337 30.39 11.72 1.99
CA PHE A 337 29.59 10.54 1.74
C PHE A 337 30.52 9.39 1.35
N THR A 338 30.69 8.44 2.28
CA THR A 338 31.54 7.26 2.05
C THR A 338 30.80 6.21 1.24
N SER A 339 31.45 5.68 0.21
CA SER A 339 31.03 4.47 -0.50
C SER A 339 30.92 3.29 0.46
N VAL A 340 29.94 2.41 0.28
CA VAL A 340 29.91 1.11 0.95
C VAL A 340 30.89 0.17 0.22
N PRO A 341 32.00 -0.28 0.84
CA PRO A 341 32.95 -1.14 0.15
C PRO A 341 32.46 -2.59 0.23
N SER A 342 31.62 -3.01 -0.71
CA SER A 342 31.27 -4.41 -0.92
C SER A 342 31.81 -4.88 -2.27
N SER A 343 33.04 -5.42 -2.23
CA SER A 343 33.79 -6.03 -3.35
C SER A 343 34.40 -5.05 -4.39
N PRO A 344 35.48 -5.43 -5.11
CA PRO A 344 36.46 -4.48 -5.66
C PRO A 344 36.07 -3.81 -7.01
N SER A 345 34.79 -3.74 -7.39
CA SER A 345 34.42 -3.21 -8.73
C SER A 345 33.13 -2.39 -8.85
N ALA A 346 32.32 -2.20 -7.81
CA ALA A 346 31.12 -1.36 -7.90
C ALA A 346 31.04 -0.41 -6.69
N VAL A 347 31.12 0.89 -6.96
CA VAL A 347 30.98 1.94 -5.93
C VAL A 347 29.52 2.40 -5.94
N GLU A 348 28.75 1.93 -4.97
CA GLU A 348 27.39 2.41 -4.72
C GLU A 348 27.41 3.53 -3.69
N VAL A 349 26.62 4.58 -3.93
CA VAL A 349 26.54 5.75 -3.07
C VAL A 349 25.09 6.08 -2.75
N ASP A 350 24.79 6.20 -1.46
CA ASP A 350 23.47 6.59 -0.95
C ASP A 350 23.50 7.96 -0.25
N ILE A 351 22.85 8.93 -0.87
CA ILE A 351 22.61 10.29 -0.38
C ILE A 351 21.11 10.63 -0.31
N GLN A 352 20.23 9.62 -0.30
CA GLN A 352 18.78 9.82 -0.26
C GLN A 352 18.29 10.30 1.13
N ASN A 353 17.18 11.04 1.20
CA ASN A 353 16.57 11.53 2.47
C ASN A 353 17.44 12.49 3.32
N HIS A 354 18.41 13.19 2.73
CA HIS A 354 19.32 14.06 3.48
C HIS A 354 18.91 15.55 3.47
N ASN A 355 17.72 15.88 2.94
CA ASN A 355 17.23 17.26 2.75
C ASN A 355 18.25 18.14 1.97
N LEU A 356 18.93 17.55 0.99
CA LEU A 356 19.95 18.23 0.19
C LEU A 356 19.30 19.11 -0.88
N TYR A 357 19.83 20.30 -1.12
CA TYR A 357 19.27 21.26 -2.09
C TYR A 357 20.10 21.38 -3.37
N SER A 358 21.39 21.01 -3.32
CA SER A 358 22.34 21.16 -4.42
C SER A 358 22.92 19.81 -4.81
N PHE A 359 22.59 19.33 -6.01
CA PHE A 359 23.09 18.05 -6.51
C PHE A 359 24.60 18.12 -6.76
N SER A 360 25.10 19.23 -7.33
CA SER A 360 26.53 19.44 -7.56
C SER A 360 27.35 19.39 -6.27
N THR A 361 26.89 20.06 -5.22
CA THR A 361 27.56 20.01 -3.91
C THR A 361 27.50 18.61 -3.31
N ALA A 362 26.41 17.86 -3.53
CA ALA A 362 26.36 16.47 -3.08
C ALA A 362 27.41 15.62 -3.80
N VAL A 363 27.51 15.72 -5.12
CA VAL A 363 28.50 15.00 -5.95
C VAL A 363 29.94 15.37 -5.59
N GLU A 364 30.24 16.65 -5.37
CA GLU A 364 31.57 17.12 -4.92
C GLU A 364 32.01 16.50 -3.58
N ASN A 365 31.05 16.08 -2.74
CA ASN A 365 31.31 15.45 -1.44
C ASN A 365 31.27 13.90 -1.49
N ILE A 366 31.17 13.30 -2.69
CA ILE A 366 31.31 11.86 -2.89
C ILE A 366 32.79 11.54 -3.07
N ASP A 367 33.33 10.71 -2.19
CA ASP A 367 34.68 10.18 -2.38
C ASP A 367 34.72 9.24 -3.60
N ASN A 368 35.72 9.38 -4.46
CA ASN A 368 35.90 8.60 -5.69
C ASN A 368 34.66 8.62 -6.62
N ALA A 369 34.06 9.79 -6.82
CA ALA A 369 32.90 9.98 -7.71
C ALA A 369 33.05 9.34 -9.10
N ALA A 370 34.28 9.30 -9.65
CA ALA A 370 34.58 8.69 -10.94
C ALA A 370 34.26 7.18 -10.99
N ASP A 371 34.31 6.47 -9.86
CA ASP A 371 34.11 5.02 -9.78
C ASP A 371 32.63 4.65 -9.51
N VAL A 372 31.76 5.64 -9.30
CA VAL A 372 30.36 5.41 -8.90
C VAL A 372 29.56 4.77 -10.03
N ILE A 373 28.94 3.64 -9.70
CA ILE A 373 28.10 2.86 -10.63
C ILE A 373 26.61 3.01 -10.30
N CYS A 374 26.26 3.15 -9.02
CA CYS A 374 24.88 3.34 -8.58
C CYS A 374 24.78 4.53 -7.62
N LEU A 375 23.86 5.46 -7.91
CA LEU A 375 23.60 6.63 -7.07
C LEU A 375 22.14 6.67 -6.61
N TYR A 376 21.95 6.61 -5.29
CA TYR A 376 20.68 6.85 -4.63
C TYR A 376 20.62 8.29 -4.10
N ALA A 377 19.82 9.13 -4.74
CA ALA A 377 19.69 10.56 -4.47
C ALA A 377 18.22 11.02 -4.32
N GLY A 378 17.30 10.08 -4.12
CA GLY A 378 15.87 10.35 -3.97
C GLY A 378 15.48 11.06 -2.67
N ASN A 379 14.28 11.66 -2.66
CA ASN A 379 13.70 12.38 -1.52
C ASN A 379 14.63 13.44 -0.92
N ASN A 380 15.09 14.35 -1.80
CA ASN A 380 15.84 15.54 -1.45
C ASN A 380 15.09 16.77 -2.03
N HIS A 381 15.79 17.89 -2.20
CA HIS A 381 15.27 19.13 -2.76
C HIS A 381 16.02 19.57 -4.01
N PHE A 382 16.65 18.64 -4.73
CA PHE A 382 17.39 18.93 -5.96
C PHE A 382 16.45 19.49 -7.03
N SER A 383 16.88 20.54 -7.72
CA SER A 383 16.18 21.15 -8.85
C SER A 383 16.78 20.82 -10.22
N THR A 384 18.04 20.37 -10.22
CA THR A 384 18.86 20.09 -11.40
C THR A 384 19.75 18.87 -11.13
N LEU A 385 20.38 18.33 -12.17
CA LEU A 385 21.41 17.28 -12.10
C LEU A 385 22.81 17.84 -12.40
N ASP A 386 23.12 19.04 -11.91
CA ASP A 386 24.39 19.71 -12.17
C ASP A 386 25.58 18.87 -11.66
N ASN A 387 26.64 18.76 -12.47
CA ASN A 387 27.82 17.91 -12.22
C ASN A 387 27.56 16.39 -12.23
N ILE A 388 26.41 15.91 -12.74
CA ILE A 388 26.22 14.46 -12.95
C ILE A 388 27.27 13.84 -13.90
N THR A 389 27.91 14.67 -14.74
CA THR A 389 29.00 14.29 -15.64
C THR A 389 30.27 13.82 -14.91
N GLU A 390 30.41 14.12 -13.63
CA GLU A 390 31.52 13.63 -12.78
C GLU A 390 31.34 12.15 -12.37
N LEU A 391 30.23 11.53 -12.78
CA LEU A 391 29.90 10.11 -12.56
C LEU A 391 29.90 9.36 -13.92
N PRO A 392 31.05 9.25 -14.62
CA PRO A 392 31.12 8.75 -15.99
C PRO A 392 30.78 7.26 -16.14
N HIS A 393 30.83 6.49 -15.05
CA HIS A 393 30.55 5.06 -15.01
C HIS A 393 29.18 4.73 -14.41
N LEU A 394 28.33 5.75 -14.21
CA LEU A 394 27.01 5.57 -13.62
C LEU A 394 26.11 4.71 -14.52
N GLN A 395 25.64 3.59 -13.95
CA GLN A 395 24.71 2.66 -14.59
C GLN A 395 23.30 2.79 -14.01
N GLU A 396 23.18 3.17 -12.74
CA GLU A 396 21.90 3.31 -12.07
C GLU A 396 21.76 4.65 -11.36
N LEU A 397 20.69 5.39 -11.66
CA LEU A 397 20.39 6.69 -11.08
C LEU A 397 18.99 6.70 -10.47
N TYR A 398 18.91 6.99 -9.17
CA TYR A 398 17.64 7.14 -8.45
C TYR A 398 17.52 8.55 -7.88
N VAL A 399 16.77 9.43 -8.52
CA VAL A 399 16.55 10.83 -8.08
C VAL A 399 15.07 11.14 -7.91
N ASN A 400 14.28 10.11 -7.61
CA ASN A 400 12.84 10.22 -7.39
C ASN A 400 12.48 11.14 -6.21
N GLU A 401 11.29 11.72 -6.20
CA GLU A 401 10.79 12.59 -5.12
C GLU A 401 11.72 13.80 -4.82
N ASN A 402 12.22 14.44 -5.87
CA ASN A 402 12.95 15.72 -5.78
C ASN A 402 12.08 16.86 -6.35
N ARG A 403 12.69 17.98 -6.72
CA ARG A 403 12.06 19.11 -7.43
C ARG A 403 12.73 19.34 -8.79
N ILE A 404 13.26 18.28 -9.39
CA ILE A 404 14.08 18.38 -10.60
C ILE A 404 13.20 18.86 -11.74
N THR A 405 13.62 19.96 -12.35
CA THR A 405 12.97 20.51 -13.56
C THR A 405 13.84 20.35 -14.80
N ASP A 406 15.15 20.24 -14.59
CA ASP A 406 16.16 20.13 -15.63
C ASP A 406 17.05 18.91 -15.38
N ILE A 407 17.15 18.02 -16.37
CA ILE A 407 17.98 16.82 -16.37
C ILE A 407 19.14 16.90 -17.35
N ASN A 408 19.48 18.10 -17.84
CA ASN A 408 20.65 18.33 -18.68
C ASN A 408 21.91 17.75 -18.03
N GLY A 409 22.80 17.20 -18.86
CA GLY A 409 24.01 16.49 -18.42
C GLY A 409 23.82 14.98 -18.26
N ILE A 410 22.58 14.49 -18.03
CA ILE A 410 22.32 13.03 -17.92
C ILE A 410 22.69 12.26 -19.20
N ASN A 411 22.67 12.93 -20.35
CA ASN A 411 23.08 12.38 -21.65
C ASN A 411 24.55 11.98 -21.72
N ALA A 412 25.40 12.47 -20.81
CA ALA A 412 26.80 12.07 -20.71
C ALA A 412 26.97 10.69 -20.03
N CYS A 413 25.99 10.25 -19.23
CA CYS A 413 26.02 8.98 -18.52
C CYS A 413 25.54 7.85 -19.46
N THR A 414 26.28 7.59 -20.54
CA THR A 414 25.86 6.65 -21.60
C THR A 414 25.77 5.19 -21.15
N SER A 415 26.35 4.86 -19.99
CA SER A 415 26.26 3.53 -19.37
C SER A 415 24.99 3.33 -18.54
N LEU A 416 24.10 4.34 -18.44
CA LEU A 416 22.85 4.22 -17.69
C LEU A 416 21.95 3.13 -18.27
N THR A 417 21.67 2.14 -17.44
CA THR A 417 20.68 1.08 -17.68
C THR A 417 19.38 1.33 -16.92
N THR A 418 19.47 2.00 -15.76
CA THR A 418 18.32 2.30 -14.91
C THR A 418 18.26 3.78 -14.54
N ALA A 419 17.14 4.45 -14.83
CA ALA A 419 16.89 5.82 -14.41
C ALA A 419 15.50 5.97 -13.76
N VAL A 420 15.49 6.29 -12.47
CA VAL A 420 14.26 6.56 -11.69
C VAL A 420 14.15 8.06 -11.43
N LEU A 421 13.35 8.72 -12.26
CA LEU A 421 13.14 10.17 -12.30
C LEU A 421 11.74 10.58 -11.80
N SER A 422 11.01 9.66 -11.16
CA SER A 422 9.61 9.85 -10.79
C SER A 422 9.38 10.88 -9.69
N CYS A 423 8.17 11.45 -9.66
CA CYS A 423 7.76 12.48 -8.72
C CYS A 423 8.70 13.70 -8.68
N ASN A 424 9.03 14.22 -9.85
CA ASN A 424 9.73 15.48 -10.06
C ASN A 424 8.85 16.49 -10.84
N ASP A 425 9.40 17.62 -11.26
CA ASP A 425 8.72 18.62 -12.11
C ASP A 425 9.39 18.72 -13.50
N ILE A 426 9.90 17.59 -14.02
CA ILE A 426 10.60 17.51 -15.31
C ILE A 426 9.62 17.82 -16.44
N ARG A 427 10.03 18.74 -17.32
CA ARG A 427 9.25 19.16 -18.49
C ARG A 427 9.92 18.87 -19.80
N ASP A 428 11.23 18.74 -19.84
CA ASP A 428 11.97 18.40 -21.05
C ASP A 428 12.76 17.12 -20.79
N ILE A 429 12.65 16.17 -21.70
CA ILE A 429 13.32 14.87 -21.65
C ILE A 429 14.25 14.66 -22.86
N SER A 430 14.56 15.73 -23.61
CA SER A 430 15.45 15.70 -24.76
C SER A 430 16.81 15.07 -24.44
N ALA A 431 17.32 15.30 -23.22
CA ALA A 431 18.57 14.72 -22.73
C ALA A 431 18.56 13.18 -22.62
N LEU A 432 17.40 12.51 -22.68
CA LEU A 432 17.32 11.04 -22.64
C LEU A 432 17.54 10.39 -24.01
N SER A 433 17.49 11.15 -25.11
CA SER A 433 17.41 10.63 -26.49
C SER A 433 18.51 9.67 -26.93
N ASN A 434 19.70 9.77 -26.34
CA ASN A 434 20.85 8.96 -26.72
C ASN A 434 21.26 7.93 -25.64
N LEU A 435 20.45 7.75 -24.60
CA LEU A 435 20.71 6.77 -23.54
C LEU A 435 20.19 5.38 -23.94
N THR A 436 20.71 4.86 -25.05
CA THR A 436 20.23 3.63 -25.69
C THR A 436 20.47 2.36 -24.88
N SER A 437 21.30 2.43 -23.84
CA SER A 437 21.50 1.34 -22.87
C SER A 437 20.42 1.27 -21.78
N LEU A 438 19.46 2.20 -21.75
CA LEU A 438 18.38 2.17 -20.76
C LEU A 438 17.47 0.94 -20.94
N ASP A 439 17.36 0.14 -19.89
CA ASP A 439 16.45 -0.99 -19.74
C ASP A 439 15.21 -0.61 -18.93
N TYR A 440 15.37 0.28 -17.94
CA TYR A 440 14.30 0.76 -17.06
C TYR A 440 14.30 2.29 -16.95
N LEU A 441 13.14 2.89 -17.25
CA LEU A 441 12.92 4.33 -17.12
C LEU A 441 11.59 4.63 -16.42
N ASP A 442 11.65 5.28 -15.26
CA ASP A 442 10.47 5.77 -14.54
C ASP A 442 10.40 7.30 -14.57
N LEU A 443 9.44 7.82 -15.32
CA LEU A 443 9.10 9.23 -15.45
C LEU A 443 7.77 9.58 -14.76
N SER A 444 7.19 8.64 -14.00
CA SER A 444 5.87 8.82 -13.42
C SER A 444 5.78 10.02 -12.48
N GLY A 445 4.62 10.66 -12.42
CA GLY A 445 4.41 11.82 -11.54
C GLY A 445 5.09 13.12 -11.99
N ASN A 446 5.79 13.15 -13.12
CA ASN A 446 6.22 14.39 -13.78
C ASN A 446 5.01 15.03 -14.49
N ARG A 447 4.12 15.65 -13.72
CA ARG A 447 2.78 16.07 -14.16
C ARG A 447 2.77 17.01 -15.38
N HIS A 448 3.87 17.70 -15.66
CA HIS A 448 3.99 18.65 -16.78
C HIS A 448 4.70 18.07 -18.02
N LEU A 449 5.22 16.84 -17.93
CA LEU A 449 5.83 16.14 -19.05
C LEU A 449 4.77 15.77 -20.07
N SER A 450 4.88 16.30 -21.29
CA SER A 450 3.94 15.98 -22.37
C SER A 450 4.61 15.41 -23.61
N GLN A 451 5.88 15.72 -23.90
CA GLN A 451 6.56 15.17 -25.09
C GLN A 451 7.12 13.77 -24.85
N THR A 452 7.21 12.98 -25.92
CA THR A 452 7.65 11.57 -25.89
C THR A 452 8.63 11.25 -27.01
N GLU A 453 8.83 12.16 -27.95
CA GLU A 453 9.71 12.05 -29.11
C GLU A 453 11.14 11.65 -28.72
N PRO A 454 11.73 12.19 -27.64
CA PRO A 454 13.07 11.77 -27.21
C PRO A 454 13.18 10.30 -26.78
N LEU A 455 12.08 9.58 -26.60
CA LEU A 455 12.12 8.17 -26.17
C LEU A 455 12.04 7.19 -27.34
N TYR A 456 11.85 7.66 -28.58
CA TYR A 456 11.50 6.80 -29.72
C TYR A 456 12.60 5.86 -30.20
N ASP A 457 13.86 6.16 -29.88
CA ASP A 457 15.03 5.39 -30.32
C ASP A 457 15.68 4.61 -29.15
N LEU A 458 14.98 4.49 -28.02
CA LEU A 458 15.41 3.70 -26.86
C LEU A 458 15.03 2.21 -27.05
N ASP A 459 15.58 1.60 -28.08
CA ASP A 459 15.17 0.27 -28.57
C ASP A 459 15.35 -0.88 -27.55
N HIS A 460 16.23 -0.70 -26.57
CA HIS A 460 16.48 -1.68 -25.50
C HIS A 460 15.56 -1.51 -24.28
N LEU A 461 14.75 -0.45 -24.23
CA LEU A 461 13.93 -0.13 -23.07
C LEU A 461 12.89 -1.22 -22.81
N GLN A 462 13.04 -1.95 -21.70
CA GLN A 462 12.14 -3.03 -21.31
C GLN A 462 10.93 -2.50 -20.56
N ILE A 463 11.11 -1.49 -19.71
CA ILE A 463 10.04 -0.92 -18.89
C ILE A 463 10.08 0.61 -18.94
N LEU A 464 8.96 1.21 -19.29
CA LEU A 464 8.73 2.64 -19.29
C LEU A 464 7.50 2.98 -18.45
N ASN A 465 7.68 3.73 -17.36
CA ASN A 465 6.55 4.24 -16.58
C ASN A 465 6.36 5.74 -16.82
N ILE A 466 5.22 6.10 -17.41
CA ILE A 466 4.80 7.49 -17.68
C ILE A 466 3.45 7.82 -17.03
N SER A 467 3.04 7.03 -16.03
CA SER A 467 1.81 7.28 -15.29
C SER A 467 1.83 8.64 -14.59
N ASN A 468 0.67 9.29 -14.49
CA ASN A 468 0.55 10.63 -13.88
C ASN A 468 1.41 11.72 -14.57
N THR A 469 1.64 11.62 -15.88
CA THR A 469 2.23 12.67 -16.72
C THR A 469 1.14 13.40 -17.54
N SER A 470 1.53 14.42 -18.30
CA SER A 470 0.66 15.09 -19.30
C SER A 470 0.80 14.49 -20.70
N VAL A 471 1.39 13.30 -20.84
CA VAL A 471 1.49 12.59 -22.12
C VAL A 471 0.08 12.27 -22.62
N SER A 472 -0.23 12.64 -23.86
CA SER A 472 -1.53 12.37 -24.43
C SER A 472 -1.68 10.91 -24.87
N LYS A 473 -2.91 10.41 -24.94
CA LYS A 473 -3.23 9.08 -25.51
C LYS A 473 -2.71 8.90 -26.94
N LYS A 474 -2.56 9.99 -27.71
CA LYS A 474 -1.98 9.97 -29.06
C LYS A 474 -0.49 9.67 -29.00
N GLN A 475 0.24 10.33 -28.11
CA GLN A 475 1.67 10.12 -27.90
C GLN A 475 1.95 8.75 -27.30
N TYR A 476 1.15 8.30 -26.32
CA TYR A 476 1.21 6.92 -25.82
C TYR A 476 1.10 5.88 -26.95
N ARG A 477 0.11 6.01 -27.84
CA ARG A 477 -0.02 5.11 -29.00
C ARG A 477 1.18 5.16 -29.95
N GLN A 478 1.83 6.32 -30.05
CA GLN A 478 3.04 6.47 -30.85
C GLN A 478 4.23 5.77 -30.18
N LEU A 479 4.37 5.89 -28.86
CA LEU A 479 5.34 5.14 -28.07
C LEU A 479 5.17 3.63 -28.24
N CYS A 480 3.95 3.09 -28.11
CA CYS A 480 3.71 1.65 -28.33
C CYS A 480 4.11 1.16 -29.74
N LYS A 481 4.08 2.03 -30.75
CA LYS A 481 4.53 1.70 -32.11
C LYS A 481 6.05 1.75 -32.25
N LYS A 482 6.69 2.67 -31.55
CA LYS A 482 8.13 2.91 -31.61
C LYS A 482 8.91 1.94 -30.73
N LEU A 483 8.35 1.57 -29.58
CA LEU A 483 8.91 0.67 -28.59
C LEU A 483 8.00 -0.56 -28.40
N PRO A 484 7.86 -1.45 -29.41
CA PRO A 484 6.89 -2.55 -29.38
C PRO A 484 7.22 -3.64 -28.35
N ALA A 485 8.49 -3.76 -27.93
CA ALA A 485 8.94 -4.71 -26.91
C ALA A 485 8.90 -4.12 -25.48
N CYS A 486 8.67 -2.81 -25.35
CA CYS A 486 8.68 -2.13 -24.06
C CYS A 486 7.33 -2.29 -23.35
N ASN A 487 7.37 -2.66 -22.08
CA ASN A 487 6.21 -2.59 -21.19
C ASN A 487 5.98 -1.15 -20.74
N ILE A 488 5.01 -0.48 -21.37
CA ILE A 488 4.69 0.93 -21.10
C ILE A 488 3.51 1.02 -20.13
N ILE A 489 3.74 1.63 -18.97
CA ILE A 489 2.74 1.95 -17.95
C ILE A 489 2.27 3.41 -18.16
N TYR A 490 1.00 3.59 -18.53
CA TYR A 490 0.39 4.90 -18.88
C TYR A 490 -0.76 5.29 -17.97
#